data_AF-A0A7C3CIS1-F1
#
_entry.id   AF-A0A7C3CIS1-F1
#
_cell.length_a   1.000
_cell.length_b   1.000
_cell.length_c   1.000
_cell.angle_alpha   90.00
_cell.angle_beta   90.00
_cell.angle_gamma   90.00
#
_symmetry.space_group_name_H-M   'P 1'
#
loop_
_entity.id
_entity.type
_entity.pdbx_description
1 polymer ?
#
loop_
_entity_poly.entity_id
_entity_poly.type
_entity_poly.pdbx_seq_one_letter_code
_entity_poly.pdbx_strand_id
1 'polypeptide(L)'
;MQRLSQAQKRMLVALVIFIAGLSIGGVAGLVLPKVEQRSAIYLSLARARVKYALHPPQQQVFVPQGQSVATAVGATIQAMTATAVALATPTPSLTPTPTPTAGPTATPTVTPSPTPSPTPLPAQVHLKGIRHEFQQWNNCGPATLSMALSYWGWKGFQTGPAEFLKPNPRDKNVSPYEMQDYVLQKTPYGFLWRMGGDEHLLKTLLANGFPVMVEKGFHGAGFEGWMGHYELVVGYDDAKGVFITYDSYRGPDYELTYDAFAYDWRAFNDLFLIPYDKSVEANLMAVLGPWADANWSYRHALEIAQQETQTLEGQALFFAWFNVGTSHVWLHEYVDAAHAYDQAFALYAQLPEKERPWRMMWYQTGPYFAYYYSGRYQDVINLATSTLDAMSEPILEESYYWRARAEEAVGQHQRALDDARKAVQLNPHFGPGWSLLRTLQGGG
;
A
#
# COMPACT_ATOMS: atom_id res chain seq x y z
N MET A 1 -70.44 9.20 -2.38
CA MET A 1 -69.10 9.02 -2.99
C MET A 1 -68.80 10.22 -3.88
N GLN A 2 -67.93 11.14 -3.45
CA GLN A 2 -67.56 12.31 -4.25
C GLN A 2 -66.73 11.88 -5.47
N ARG A 3 -67.12 12.30 -6.67
CA ARG A 3 -66.38 12.03 -7.91
C ARG A 3 -65.12 12.90 -7.95
N LEU A 4 -63.96 12.28 -8.10
CA LEU A 4 -62.67 12.97 -8.27
C LEU A 4 -62.72 13.92 -9.49
N SER A 5 -62.17 15.12 -9.31
CA SER A 5 -61.99 16.11 -10.38
C SER A 5 -61.03 15.61 -11.46
N GLN A 6 -61.10 16.21 -12.66
CA GLN A 6 -60.18 15.91 -13.78
C GLN A 6 -58.70 16.06 -13.39
N ALA A 7 -58.36 17.08 -12.57
CA ALA A 7 -57.00 17.30 -12.08
C ALA A 7 -56.53 16.19 -11.13
N GLN A 8 -57.40 15.75 -10.21
CA GLN A 8 -57.10 14.65 -9.30
C GLN A 8 -56.92 13.32 -10.04
N LYS A 9 -57.68 13.08 -11.12
CA LYS A 9 -57.50 11.88 -11.97
C LYS A 9 -56.16 11.91 -12.70
N ARG A 10 -55.74 13.06 -13.23
CA ARG A 10 -54.42 13.20 -13.90
C ARG A 10 -53.27 13.00 -12.92
N MET A 11 -53.39 13.54 -11.71
CA MET A 11 -52.39 13.36 -10.65
C MET A 11 -52.30 11.91 -10.18
N LEU A 12 -53.44 11.22 -10.05
CA LEU A 12 -53.48 9.79 -9.72
C LEU A 12 -52.84 8.94 -10.82
N VAL A 13 -53.11 9.23 -12.10
CA VAL A 13 -52.47 8.54 -13.23
C VAL A 13 -50.97 8.78 -13.26
N ALA A 14 -50.51 10.01 -13.03
CA ALA A 14 -49.09 10.33 -12.93
C ALA A 14 -48.41 9.58 -11.76
N LEU A 15 -49.08 9.51 -10.60
CA LEU A 15 -48.60 8.76 -9.44
C LEU A 15 -48.53 7.25 -9.72
N VAL A 16 -49.53 6.68 -10.39
CA VAL A 16 -49.54 5.26 -10.77
C VAL A 16 -48.45 4.96 -11.79
N ILE A 17 -48.22 5.83 -12.78
CA ILE A 17 -47.12 5.67 -13.75
C ILE A 17 -45.77 5.76 -13.05
N PHE A 18 -45.62 6.68 -12.09
CA PHE A 18 -44.40 6.82 -11.30
C PHE A 18 -44.13 5.58 -10.43
N ILE A 19 -45.16 5.09 -9.71
CA ILE A 19 -45.07 3.86 -8.90
C ILE A 19 -44.78 2.66 -9.80
N ALA A 20 -45.47 2.52 -10.93
CA ALA A 20 -45.22 1.45 -11.90
C ALA A 20 -43.81 1.54 -12.48
N GLY A 21 -43.27 2.74 -12.73
CA GLY A 21 -41.89 2.97 -13.15
C GLY A 21 -40.87 2.55 -12.10
N LEU A 22 -41.14 2.84 -10.81
CA LEU A 22 -40.32 2.37 -9.69
C LEU A 22 -40.40 0.85 -9.52
N SER A 23 -41.58 0.24 -9.69
CA SER A 23 -41.78 -1.20 -9.63
C SER A 23 -41.10 -1.93 -10.79
N ILE A 24 -41.23 -1.42 -12.02
CA ILE A 24 -40.58 -1.98 -13.21
C ILE A 24 -39.06 -1.79 -13.13
N GLY A 25 -38.58 -0.63 -12.68
CA GLY A 25 -37.16 -0.39 -12.43
C GLY A 25 -36.59 -1.28 -11.32
N GLY A 26 -37.37 -1.52 -10.26
CA GLY A 26 -37.02 -2.46 -9.18
C GLY A 26 -36.98 -3.91 -9.65
N VAL A 27 -37.96 -4.35 -10.45
CA VAL A 27 -38.00 -5.70 -11.02
C VAL A 27 -36.90 -5.90 -12.06
N ALA A 28 -36.63 -4.92 -12.93
CA ALA A 28 -35.51 -4.97 -13.87
C ALA A 28 -34.15 -5.01 -13.15
N GLY A 29 -34.04 -4.34 -12.00
CA GLY A 29 -32.88 -4.42 -11.11
C GLY A 29 -32.70 -5.77 -10.42
N LEU A 30 -33.77 -6.56 -10.23
CA LEU A 30 -33.72 -7.90 -9.64
C LEU A 30 -33.53 -9.03 -10.67
N VAL A 31 -33.91 -8.80 -11.93
CA VAL A 31 -33.92 -9.83 -12.98
C VAL A 31 -32.69 -9.75 -13.91
N LEU A 32 -31.99 -8.63 -13.95
CA LEU A 32 -30.79 -8.45 -14.78
C LEU A 32 -29.54 -8.22 -13.90
N PRO A 33 -28.64 -9.21 -13.76
CA PRO A 33 -27.45 -9.11 -12.90
C PRO A 33 -26.56 -7.90 -13.21
N LYS A 34 -26.48 -7.48 -14.49
CA LYS A 34 -25.73 -6.29 -14.92
C LYS A 34 -26.37 -4.97 -14.49
N VAL A 35 -27.70 -4.93 -14.31
CA VAL A 35 -28.44 -3.75 -13.83
C VAL A 35 -28.35 -3.66 -12.31
N GLU A 36 -28.43 -4.80 -11.62
CA GLU A 36 -28.22 -4.92 -10.17
C GLU A 36 -26.84 -4.42 -9.74
N GLN A 37 -25.77 -4.86 -10.40
CA GLN A 37 -24.41 -4.42 -10.08
C GLN A 37 -24.21 -2.91 -10.27
N ARG A 38 -24.79 -2.34 -11.34
CA ARG A 38 -24.70 -0.90 -11.60
C ARG A 38 -25.52 -0.09 -10.60
N SER A 39 -26.74 -0.52 -10.28
CA SER A 39 -27.59 0.17 -9.29
C SER A 39 -27.00 0.09 -7.88
N ALA A 40 -26.37 -1.04 -7.53
CA ALA A 40 -25.65 -1.21 -6.27
C ALA A 40 -24.47 -0.22 -6.15
N ILE A 41 -23.71 0.02 -7.23
CA ILE A 41 -22.65 1.03 -7.25
C ILE A 41 -23.22 2.43 -7.00
N TYR A 42 -24.29 2.82 -7.70
CA TYR A 42 -24.88 4.16 -7.49
C TYR A 42 -25.45 4.33 -6.08
N LEU A 43 -26.12 3.31 -5.54
CA LEU A 43 -26.62 3.32 -4.18
C LEU A 43 -25.48 3.42 -3.17
N SER A 44 -24.38 2.71 -3.40
CA SER A 44 -23.19 2.76 -2.56
C SER A 44 -22.54 4.15 -2.55
N LEU A 45 -22.43 4.78 -3.73
CA LEU A 45 -21.92 6.14 -3.88
C LEU A 45 -22.84 7.16 -3.19
N ALA A 46 -24.16 6.99 -3.30
CA ALA A 46 -25.11 7.85 -2.61
C ALA A 46 -24.99 7.72 -1.09
N ARG A 47 -24.88 6.49 -0.56
CA ARG A 47 -24.63 6.23 0.87
C ARG A 47 -23.32 6.85 1.33
N ALA A 48 -22.25 6.69 0.55
CA ALA A 48 -20.96 7.28 0.84
C ALA A 48 -21.03 8.81 0.91
N ARG A 49 -21.68 9.45 -0.07
CA ARG A 49 -21.90 10.91 -0.09
C ARG A 49 -22.65 11.39 1.15
N VAL A 50 -23.72 10.72 1.54
CA VAL A 50 -24.48 11.07 2.75
C VAL A 50 -23.63 10.86 4.00
N LYS A 51 -22.94 9.73 4.13
CA LYS A 51 -22.09 9.45 5.30
C LYS A 51 -20.98 10.48 5.42
N TYR A 52 -20.23 10.74 4.35
CA TYR A 52 -19.09 11.66 4.38
C TYR A 52 -19.49 13.14 4.48
N ALA A 53 -20.71 13.51 4.07
CA ALA A 53 -21.25 14.83 4.35
C ALA A 53 -21.57 15.04 5.85
N LEU A 54 -21.98 13.98 6.56
CA LEU A 54 -22.33 14.04 7.99
C LEU A 54 -21.14 13.77 8.91
N HIS A 55 -20.26 12.86 8.49
CA HIS A 55 -19.08 12.41 9.22
C HIS A 55 -17.90 12.37 8.25
N PRO A 56 -17.27 13.52 7.98
CA PRO A 56 -16.20 13.60 7.01
C PRO A 56 -15.00 12.75 7.48
N PRO A 57 -14.53 11.78 6.67
CA PRO A 57 -13.50 10.84 7.10
C PRO A 57 -12.17 11.55 7.42
N GLN A 58 -11.89 12.67 6.75
CA GLN A 58 -10.71 13.49 7.06
C GLN A 58 -10.72 14.13 8.45
N GLN A 59 -11.87 14.19 9.13
CA GLN A 59 -11.95 14.67 10.52
C GLN A 59 -11.60 13.59 11.53
N GLN A 60 -11.62 12.32 11.14
CA GLN A 60 -11.19 11.24 12.02
C GLN A 60 -9.67 11.25 12.15
N VAL A 61 -9.21 11.31 13.40
CA VAL A 61 -7.80 11.31 13.76
C VAL A 61 -7.57 10.16 14.73
N PHE A 62 -6.62 9.29 14.38
CA PHE A 62 -6.10 8.28 15.28
C PHE A 62 -4.97 8.89 16.11
N VAL A 63 -5.03 8.73 17.44
CA VAL A 63 -3.98 9.13 18.37
C VAL A 63 -3.44 7.86 19.05
N PRO A 64 -2.21 7.44 18.76
CA PRO A 64 -1.63 6.26 19.39
C PRO A 64 -1.44 6.45 20.91
N GLN A 65 -1.78 5.43 21.71
CA GLN A 65 -1.72 5.47 23.19
C GLN A 65 -0.34 5.10 23.76
N GLY A 66 0.50 4.42 22.98
CA GLY A 66 1.80 3.88 23.40
C GLY A 66 2.87 4.91 23.78
N GLN A 67 2.66 6.21 23.53
CA GLN A 67 3.57 7.26 24.04
C GLN A 67 3.71 7.22 25.57
N SER A 68 2.66 6.81 26.29
CA SER A 68 2.67 6.70 27.77
C SER A 68 3.53 5.53 28.29
N VAL A 69 3.53 4.39 27.60
CA VAL A 69 4.24 3.17 28.03
C VAL A 69 5.72 3.22 27.63
N ALA A 70 6.03 3.74 26.43
CA ALA A 70 7.42 3.91 25.98
C ALA A 70 8.17 4.94 26.85
N THR A 71 7.50 6.02 27.28
CA THR A 71 8.08 6.99 28.23
C THR A 71 8.34 6.35 29.60
N ALA A 72 7.44 5.49 30.08
CA ALA A 72 7.61 4.77 31.34
C ALA A 72 8.73 3.72 31.28
N VAL A 73 8.82 2.94 30.20
CA VAL A 73 9.89 1.96 29.99
C VAL A 73 11.24 2.66 29.78
N GLY A 74 11.28 3.74 29.01
CA GLY A 74 12.47 4.58 28.81
C GLY A 74 12.97 5.18 30.13
N ALA A 75 12.07 5.74 30.94
CA ALA A 75 12.40 6.24 32.29
C ALA A 75 12.91 5.12 33.21
N THR A 76 12.36 3.92 33.10
CA THR A 76 12.79 2.76 33.90
C THR A 76 14.16 2.25 33.48
N ILE A 77 14.44 2.12 32.18
CA ILE A 77 15.75 1.73 31.65
C ILE A 77 16.80 2.80 32.01
N GLN A 78 16.46 4.08 31.88
CA GLN A 78 17.36 5.17 32.23
C GLN A 78 17.66 5.21 33.74
N ALA A 79 16.68 4.91 34.59
CA ALA A 79 16.88 4.75 36.03
C ALA A 79 17.74 3.53 36.38
N MET A 80 17.57 2.40 35.68
CA MET A 80 18.40 1.19 35.86
C MET A 80 19.84 1.42 35.40
N THR A 81 20.04 2.14 34.29
CA THR A 81 21.37 2.44 33.74
C THR A 81 22.12 3.45 34.62
N ALA A 82 21.44 4.47 35.14
CA ALA A 82 22.00 5.41 36.11
C ALA A 82 22.41 4.72 37.42
N THR A 83 21.66 3.69 37.85
CA THR A 83 22.00 2.88 39.04
C THR A 83 23.20 1.97 38.79
N ALA A 84 23.34 1.39 37.59
CA ALA A 84 24.47 0.53 37.23
C ALA A 84 25.80 1.31 37.13
N VAL A 85 25.76 2.55 36.64
CA VAL A 85 26.96 3.43 36.54
C VAL A 85 27.43 3.92 37.92
N ALA A 86 26.52 4.05 38.90
CA ALA A 86 26.87 4.44 40.26
C ALA A 86 27.58 3.34 41.08
N LEU A 87 27.57 2.08 40.62
CA LEU A 87 28.16 0.92 41.31
C LEU A 87 29.48 0.42 40.70
N ALA A 88 29.95 1.00 39.59
CA ALA A 88 31.17 0.58 38.92
C ALA A 88 32.40 1.37 39.44
N THR A 89 33.14 0.78 40.38
CA THR A 89 34.50 1.24 40.73
C THR A 89 35.48 0.88 39.60
N PRO A 90 36.35 1.79 39.13
CA PRO A 90 37.25 1.48 38.03
C PRO A 90 38.40 0.56 38.47
N THR A 91 38.49 -0.62 37.85
CA THR A 91 39.64 -1.52 37.97
C THR A 91 40.76 -1.07 37.02
N PRO A 92 42.03 -1.00 37.43
CA PRO A 92 43.12 -0.59 36.55
C PRO A 92 43.39 -1.65 35.47
N SER A 93 43.55 -1.17 34.23
CA SER A 93 43.86 -1.97 33.04
C SER A 93 45.35 -2.26 32.94
N LEU A 94 45.72 -3.53 32.69
CA LEU A 94 47.12 -3.93 32.49
C LEU A 94 47.55 -3.62 31.06
N THR A 95 48.69 -2.95 30.94
CA THR A 95 49.34 -2.57 29.68
C THR A 95 50.01 -3.79 29.02
N PRO A 96 49.72 -4.14 27.76
CA PRO A 96 50.43 -5.22 27.07
C PRO A 96 51.81 -4.76 26.55
N THR A 97 52.80 -5.64 26.69
CA THR A 97 54.18 -5.51 26.18
C THR A 97 54.24 -5.80 24.66
N PRO A 98 55.00 -5.03 23.87
CA PRO A 98 55.15 -5.28 22.43
C PRO A 98 56.15 -6.42 22.14
N THR A 99 55.77 -7.33 21.24
CA THR A 99 56.64 -8.35 20.64
C THR A 99 57.15 -7.85 19.28
N PRO A 100 58.43 -8.04 18.92
CA PRO A 100 58.96 -7.58 17.63
C PRO A 100 58.37 -8.38 16.46
N THR A 101 57.72 -7.67 15.52
CA THR A 101 57.23 -8.23 14.25
C THR A 101 58.32 -8.13 13.17
N ALA A 102 58.47 -9.19 12.38
CA ALA A 102 59.37 -9.23 11.23
C ALA A 102 58.96 -8.19 10.16
N GLY A 103 59.97 -7.65 9.47
CA GLY A 103 59.84 -6.52 8.54
C GLY A 103 58.92 -6.75 7.33
N PRO A 104 58.53 -5.66 6.65
CA PRO A 104 57.58 -5.71 5.54
C PRO A 104 58.19 -6.36 4.30
N THR A 105 57.55 -7.42 3.82
CA THR A 105 57.73 -7.91 2.45
C THR A 105 56.92 -7.00 1.52
N ALA A 106 57.56 -6.46 0.48
CA ALA A 106 56.89 -5.64 -0.52
C ALA A 106 55.84 -6.47 -1.28
N THR A 107 54.56 -6.18 -1.04
CA THR A 107 53.44 -6.71 -1.84
C THR A 107 53.47 -6.01 -3.21
N PRO A 108 53.38 -6.74 -4.33
CA PRO A 108 53.31 -6.13 -5.65
C PRO A 108 52.07 -5.24 -5.76
N THR A 109 52.28 -4.00 -6.19
CA THR A 109 51.20 -3.06 -6.51
C THR A 109 50.43 -3.58 -7.73
N VAL A 110 49.19 -4.01 -7.51
CA VAL A 110 48.27 -4.34 -8.59
C VAL A 110 47.75 -3.02 -9.16
N THR A 111 48.17 -2.68 -10.38
CA THR A 111 47.60 -1.55 -11.12
C THR A 111 46.11 -1.84 -11.36
N PRO A 112 45.17 -0.98 -10.91
CA PRO A 112 43.76 -1.20 -11.19
C PRO A 112 43.53 -1.15 -12.71
N SER A 113 42.99 -2.22 -13.25
CA SER A 113 42.49 -2.25 -14.63
C SER A 113 41.41 -1.18 -14.76
N PRO A 114 41.37 -0.38 -15.85
CA PRO A 114 40.31 0.60 -16.05
C PRO A 114 38.96 -0.11 -16.03
N THR A 115 38.13 0.21 -15.03
CA THR A 115 36.74 -0.21 -15.00
C THR A 115 36.07 0.41 -16.23
N PRO A 116 35.44 -0.38 -17.12
CA PRO A 116 34.72 0.19 -18.24
C PRO A 116 33.67 1.17 -17.71
N SER A 117 33.66 2.40 -18.22
CA SER A 117 32.63 3.37 -17.91
C SER A 117 31.28 2.78 -18.33
N PRO A 118 30.23 2.84 -17.49
CA PRO A 118 28.92 2.31 -17.86
C PRO A 118 28.44 2.99 -19.15
N THR A 119 27.88 2.19 -20.06
CA THR A 119 27.23 2.70 -21.28
C THR A 119 26.13 3.68 -20.85
N PRO A 120 26.12 4.93 -21.37
CA PRO A 120 25.07 5.88 -21.03
C PRO A 120 23.71 5.34 -21.46
N LEU A 121 22.69 5.58 -20.63
CA LEU A 121 21.30 5.25 -20.97
C LEU A 121 20.86 6.03 -22.22
N PRO A 122 19.99 5.47 -23.07
CA PRO A 122 19.36 6.23 -24.16
C PRO A 122 18.62 7.45 -23.60
N ALA A 123 18.66 8.59 -24.29
CA ALA A 123 17.95 9.80 -23.83
C ALA A 123 16.41 9.67 -23.85
N GLN A 124 15.90 8.65 -24.55
CA GLN A 124 14.47 8.36 -24.63
C GLN A 124 14.26 6.86 -24.82
N VAL A 125 13.28 6.30 -24.11
CA VAL A 125 12.82 4.93 -24.26
C VAL A 125 11.30 4.91 -24.28
N HIS A 126 10.71 4.09 -25.13
CA HIS A 126 9.28 3.84 -25.13
C HIS A 126 9.02 2.38 -25.52
N LEU A 127 8.68 1.55 -24.53
CA LEU A 127 8.34 0.14 -24.72
C LEU A 127 7.00 0.00 -25.45
N LYS A 128 6.99 -0.79 -26.52
CA LYS A 128 5.82 -0.99 -27.40
C LYS A 128 5.21 -2.38 -27.20
N GLY A 129 4.00 -2.57 -27.73
CA GLY A 129 3.29 -3.87 -27.69
C GLY A 129 2.47 -4.12 -26.43
N ILE A 130 2.35 -3.13 -25.56
CA ILE A 130 1.53 -3.19 -24.35
C ILE A 130 0.07 -2.91 -24.71
N ARG A 131 -0.84 -3.79 -24.28
CA ARG A 131 -2.28 -3.57 -24.42
C ARG A 131 -2.78 -2.78 -23.23
N HIS A 132 -3.30 -1.58 -23.48
CA HIS A 132 -3.95 -0.76 -22.45
C HIS A 132 -5.32 -1.33 -22.05
N GLU A 133 -5.66 -1.17 -20.76
CA GLU A 133 -6.97 -1.49 -20.22
C GLU A 133 -7.46 -0.40 -19.25
N PHE A 134 -8.64 0.16 -19.51
CA PHE A 134 -9.33 0.97 -18.51
C PHE A 134 -9.81 0.10 -17.35
N GLN A 135 -9.63 0.57 -16.12
CA GLN A 135 -10.04 -0.17 -14.93
C GLN A 135 -11.57 -0.29 -14.83
N GLN A 136 -12.01 -1.44 -14.37
CA GLN A 136 -13.33 -1.60 -13.76
C GLN A 136 -13.32 -1.06 -12.32
N TRP A 137 -14.44 -1.23 -11.61
CA TRP A 137 -14.63 -0.67 -10.27
C TRP A 137 -13.55 -1.11 -9.28
N ASN A 138 -12.74 -0.16 -8.79
CA ASN A 138 -11.57 -0.36 -7.92
C ASN A 138 -10.55 -1.40 -8.48
N ASN A 139 -10.39 -1.50 -9.80
CA ASN A 139 -9.50 -2.50 -10.43
C ASN A 139 -8.14 -1.92 -10.89
N CYS A 140 -7.66 -0.81 -10.31
CA CYS A 140 -6.36 -0.23 -10.71
C CYS A 140 -5.22 -1.26 -10.65
N GLY A 141 -5.10 -2.03 -9.56
CA GLY A 141 -4.12 -3.12 -9.44
C GLY A 141 -4.27 -4.21 -10.51
N PRO A 142 -5.42 -4.93 -10.59
CA PRO A 142 -5.66 -5.94 -11.62
C PRO A 142 -5.51 -5.45 -13.07
N ALA A 143 -5.92 -4.21 -13.37
CA ALA A 143 -5.78 -3.63 -14.70
C ALA A 143 -4.32 -3.35 -15.03
N THR A 144 -3.58 -2.73 -14.11
CA THR A 144 -2.14 -2.43 -14.30
C THR A 144 -1.32 -3.71 -14.44
N LEU A 145 -1.62 -4.73 -13.62
CA LEU A 145 -1.01 -6.05 -13.74
C LEU A 145 -1.29 -6.70 -15.11
N SER A 146 -2.53 -6.60 -15.60
CA SER A 146 -2.91 -7.09 -16.92
C SER A 146 -2.13 -6.40 -18.04
N MET A 147 -2.01 -5.07 -17.97
CA MET A 147 -1.22 -4.29 -18.92
C MET A 147 0.25 -4.74 -18.91
N ALA A 148 0.86 -4.86 -17.73
CA ALA A 148 2.25 -5.29 -17.57
C ALA A 148 2.50 -6.70 -18.13
N LEU A 149 1.63 -7.68 -17.82
CA LEU A 149 1.74 -9.04 -18.33
C LEU A 149 1.51 -9.12 -19.85
N SER A 150 0.70 -8.23 -20.43
CA SER A 150 0.45 -8.20 -21.87
C SER A 150 1.72 -7.94 -22.70
N TYR A 151 2.67 -7.19 -22.13
CA TYR A 151 4.00 -6.96 -22.72
C TYR A 151 4.75 -8.28 -22.98
N TRP A 152 4.63 -9.22 -22.05
CA TRP A 152 5.23 -10.56 -22.13
C TRP A 152 4.34 -11.57 -22.88
N GLY A 153 3.38 -11.08 -23.65
CA GLY A 153 2.53 -11.89 -24.52
C GLY A 153 1.31 -12.52 -23.84
N TRP A 154 1.06 -12.23 -22.55
CA TRP A 154 -0.09 -12.78 -21.84
C TRP A 154 -1.41 -12.35 -22.50
N LYS A 155 -2.35 -13.30 -22.64
CA LYS A 155 -3.61 -13.09 -23.36
C LYS A 155 -4.82 -12.83 -22.47
N GLY A 156 -4.66 -12.93 -21.15
CA GLY A 156 -5.73 -12.63 -20.20
C GLY A 156 -6.02 -11.13 -20.09
N PHE A 157 -7.03 -10.77 -19.31
CA PHE A 157 -7.49 -9.39 -19.05
C PHE A 157 -7.64 -9.19 -17.55
N GLN A 158 -7.86 -7.94 -17.10
CA GLN A 158 -7.98 -7.59 -15.67
C GLN A 158 -9.00 -8.42 -14.87
N THR A 159 -10.00 -9.03 -15.53
CA THR A 159 -11.03 -9.85 -14.87
C THR A 159 -10.46 -11.12 -14.24
N GLY A 160 -9.43 -11.72 -14.83
CA GLY A 160 -8.78 -12.92 -14.29
C GLY A 160 -8.04 -12.64 -12.97
N PRO A 161 -7.13 -11.66 -12.93
CA PRO A 161 -6.47 -11.24 -11.70
C PRO A 161 -7.48 -10.71 -10.69
N ALA A 162 -8.50 -9.94 -11.11
CA ALA A 162 -9.50 -9.40 -10.18
C ALA A 162 -10.28 -10.48 -9.43
N GLU A 163 -10.63 -11.60 -10.06
CA GLU A 163 -11.32 -12.71 -9.39
C GLU A 163 -10.49 -13.34 -8.26
N PHE A 164 -9.17 -13.38 -8.43
CA PHE A 164 -8.27 -13.91 -7.42
C PHE A 164 -7.93 -12.89 -6.34
N LEU A 165 -7.54 -11.68 -6.77
CA LEU A 165 -7.01 -10.62 -5.92
C LEU A 165 -8.09 -9.90 -5.13
N LYS A 166 -9.31 -9.85 -5.65
CA LYS A 166 -10.47 -9.22 -5.01
C LYS A 166 -11.73 -10.07 -5.17
N PRO A 167 -11.82 -11.22 -4.46
CA PRO A 167 -13.01 -12.06 -4.51
C PRO A 167 -14.26 -11.32 -4.03
N ASN A 168 -14.10 -10.24 -3.24
CA ASN A 168 -15.11 -9.22 -3.06
C ASN A 168 -14.94 -8.10 -4.11
N PRO A 169 -15.85 -7.95 -5.09
CA PRO A 169 -15.74 -6.92 -6.13
C PRO A 169 -15.77 -5.48 -5.59
N ARG A 170 -16.19 -5.28 -4.33
CA ARG A 170 -16.26 -3.97 -3.68
C ARG A 170 -14.93 -3.54 -3.08
N ASP A 171 -14.00 -4.47 -2.89
CA ASP A 171 -12.71 -4.25 -2.25
C ASP A 171 -11.97 -3.05 -2.89
N LYS A 172 -11.23 -2.33 -2.05
CA LYS A 172 -10.60 -1.04 -2.33
C LYS A 172 -9.16 -1.17 -2.76
N ASN A 173 -8.48 -2.25 -2.39
CA ASN A 173 -7.05 -2.41 -2.63
C ASN A 173 -6.71 -3.83 -3.08
N VAL A 174 -5.48 -3.99 -3.60
CA VAL A 174 -4.78 -5.26 -3.73
C VAL A 174 -3.34 -5.00 -3.34
N SER A 175 -2.78 -5.84 -2.47
CA SER A 175 -1.41 -5.69 -2.00
C SER A 175 -0.38 -6.30 -2.97
N PRO A 176 0.87 -5.79 -3.00
CA PRO A 176 1.94 -6.31 -3.86
C PRO A 176 2.20 -7.82 -3.70
N TYR A 177 2.14 -8.33 -2.48
CA TYR A 177 2.35 -9.76 -2.20
C TYR A 177 1.22 -10.63 -2.77
N GLU A 178 -0.02 -10.13 -2.83
CA GLU A 178 -1.14 -10.85 -3.44
C GLU A 178 -1.00 -10.90 -4.97
N MET A 179 -0.54 -9.80 -5.58
CA MET A 179 -0.19 -9.78 -7.00
C MET A 179 0.92 -10.78 -7.32
N GLN A 180 1.96 -10.81 -6.48
CA GLN A 180 3.04 -11.79 -6.60
C GLN A 180 2.49 -13.23 -6.53
N ASP A 181 1.67 -13.53 -5.53
CA ASP A 181 1.04 -14.84 -5.37
C ASP A 181 0.19 -15.22 -6.59
N TYR A 182 -0.62 -14.31 -7.11
CA TYR A 182 -1.37 -14.54 -8.34
C TYR A 182 -0.46 -14.89 -9.51
N VAL A 183 0.57 -14.07 -9.76
CA VAL A 183 1.46 -14.28 -10.91
C VAL A 183 2.19 -15.61 -10.80
N LEU A 184 2.76 -15.90 -9.65
CA LEU A 184 3.53 -17.12 -9.43
C LEU A 184 2.66 -18.39 -9.46
N GLN A 185 1.41 -18.32 -9.00
CA GLN A 185 0.53 -19.49 -8.90
C GLN A 185 -0.35 -19.70 -10.12
N LYS A 186 -0.71 -18.64 -10.86
CA LYS A 186 -1.72 -18.69 -11.94
C LYS A 186 -1.15 -18.43 -13.33
N THR A 187 0.13 -18.10 -13.44
CA THR A 187 0.76 -17.77 -14.72
C THR A 187 2.16 -18.40 -14.83
N PRO A 188 2.76 -18.49 -16.04
CA PRO A 188 4.14 -18.95 -16.18
C PRO A 188 5.20 -17.88 -15.85
N TYR A 189 4.78 -16.66 -15.52
CA TYR A 189 5.65 -15.49 -15.35
C TYR A 189 6.30 -15.42 -13.96
N GLY A 190 7.37 -14.65 -13.85
CA GLY A 190 7.98 -14.25 -12.59
C GLY A 190 7.41 -12.91 -12.11
N PHE A 191 7.62 -12.62 -10.83
CA PHE A 191 7.20 -11.35 -10.22
C PHE A 191 8.14 -10.96 -9.08
N LEU A 192 8.62 -9.73 -9.13
CA LEU A 192 9.45 -9.12 -8.10
C LEU A 192 8.87 -7.77 -7.71
N TRP A 193 8.90 -7.43 -6.44
CA TRP A 193 8.59 -6.09 -5.96
C TRP A 193 9.60 -5.67 -4.88
N ARG A 194 9.87 -4.38 -4.81
CA ARG A 194 10.90 -3.74 -3.97
C ARG A 194 10.49 -2.30 -3.64
N MET A 195 11.15 -1.72 -2.65
CA MET A 195 10.93 -0.33 -2.22
C MET A 195 12.21 0.50 -2.42
N GLY A 196 12.10 1.82 -2.29
CA GLY A 196 13.23 2.72 -2.45
C GLY A 196 13.77 2.70 -3.88
N GLY A 197 12.89 2.61 -4.89
CA GLY A 197 13.31 2.85 -6.25
C GLY A 197 13.64 4.34 -6.46
N ASP A 198 14.38 4.63 -7.52
CA ASP A 198 14.66 6.01 -7.91
C ASP A 198 14.49 6.20 -9.43
N GLU A 199 14.54 7.45 -9.88
CA GLU A 199 14.41 7.80 -11.30
C GLU A 199 15.43 7.06 -12.18
N HIS A 200 16.68 6.94 -11.70
CA HIS A 200 17.75 6.30 -12.44
C HIS A 200 17.51 4.79 -12.61
N LEU A 201 17.05 4.11 -11.56
CA LEU A 201 16.67 2.71 -11.59
C LEU A 201 15.52 2.47 -12.57
N LEU A 202 14.46 3.28 -12.51
CA LEU A 202 13.33 3.17 -13.44
C LEU A 202 13.79 3.34 -14.89
N LYS A 203 14.60 4.36 -15.19
CA LYS A 203 15.17 4.55 -16.54
C LYS A 203 16.04 3.38 -16.97
N THR A 204 16.81 2.82 -16.04
CA THR A 204 17.68 1.66 -16.27
C THR A 204 16.87 0.40 -16.59
N LEU A 205 15.81 0.12 -15.83
CA LEU A 205 14.88 -0.99 -16.08
C LEU A 205 14.19 -0.84 -17.44
N LEU A 206 13.67 0.35 -17.74
CA LEU A 206 12.99 0.64 -19.00
C LEU A 206 13.93 0.48 -20.21
N ALA A 207 15.15 1.02 -20.12
CA ALA A 207 16.16 0.88 -21.17
C ALA A 207 16.58 -0.59 -21.42
N ASN A 208 16.41 -1.45 -20.42
CA ASN A 208 16.65 -2.88 -20.52
C ASN A 208 15.38 -3.70 -20.83
N GLY A 209 14.29 -3.04 -21.22
CA GLY A 209 13.10 -3.71 -21.71
C GLY A 209 12.12 -4.19 -20.64
N PHE A 210 12.23 -3.69 -19.40
CA PHE A 210 11.33 -4.04 -18.30
C PHE A 210 10.32 -2.92 -18.05
N PRO A 211 9.02 -3.09 -18.36
CA PRO A 211 8.00 -2.17 -17.89
C PRO A 211 7.85 -2.30 -16.37
N VAL A 212 7.61 -1.19 -15.69
CA VAL A 212 7.64 -1.12 -14.22
C VAL A 212 6.29 -0.68 -13.71
N MET A 213 5.64 -1.51 -12.91
CA MET A 213 4.46 -1.10 -12.16
C MET A 213 4.89 -0.32 -10.92
N VAL A 214 4.14 0.72 -10.57
CA VAL A 214 4.31 1.44 -9.30
C VAL A 214 2.96 1.57 -8.61
N GLU A 215 2.98 1.70 -7.29
CA GLU A 215 1.84 2.21 -6.53
C GLU A 215 2.16 3.64 -6.10
N LYS A 216 1.21 4.56 -6.28
CA LYS A 216 1.43 5.98 -6.03
C LYS A 216 0.18 6.66 -5.50
N GLY A 217 0.36 7.85 -4.93
CA GLY A 217 -0.73 8.78 -4.64
C GLY A 217 -1.46 9.19 -5.92
N PHE A 218 -2.77 9.42 -5.80
CA PHE A 218 -3.59 9.82 -6.93
C PHE A 218 -4.72 10.74 -6.51
N HIS A 219 -4.83 11.82 -7.28
CA HIS A 219 -5.95 12.74 -7.28
C HIS A 219 -6.58 12.73 -8.68
N GLY A 220 -7.91 12.73 -8.72
CA GLY A 220 -8.64 12.63 -9.97
C GLY A 220 -10.04 13.21 -9.85
N ALA A 221 -10.67 13.42 -11.00
CA ALA A 221 -12.06 13.86 -11.05
C ALA A 221 -13.00 12.74 -10.55
N GLY A 222 -14.09 13.10 -9.89
CA GLY A 222 -15.15 12.14 -9.52
C GLY A 222 -15.02 11.49 -8.15
N PHE A 223 -13.99 11.83 -7.36
CA PHE A 223 -13.91 11.51 -5.93
C PHE A 223 -13.19 12.63 -5.16
N GLU A 224 -13.37 12.66 -3.85
CA GLU A 224 -12.75 13.65 -2.97
C GLU A 224 -11.55 13.07 -2.22
N GLY A 225 -10.49 13.87 -2.09
CA GLY A 225 -9.27 13.56 -1.35
C GLY A 225 -8.30 12.64 -2.09
N TRP A 226 -7.24 12.26 -1.38
CA TRP A 226 -6.17 11.37 -1.85
C TRP A 226 -6.61 9.90 -1.87
N MET A 227 -6.12 9.13 -2.86
CA MET A 227 -6.24 7.67 -2.90
C MET A 227 -4.97 7.01 -3.46
N GLY A 228 -4.75 5.73 -3.16
CA GLY A 228 -3.73 4.91 -3.80
C GLY A 228 -4.15 4.48 -5.21
N HIS A 229 -3.18 4.37 -6.10
CA HIS A 229 -3.39 3.97 -7.50
C HIS A 229 -2.16 3.26 -8.05
N TYR A 230 -2.40 2.21 -8.83
CA TYR A 230 -1.35 1.54 -9.59
C TYR A 230 -1.22 2.17 -10.96
N GLU A 231 0.02 2.34 -11.42
CA GLU A 231 0.33 2.87 -12.74
C GLU A 231 1.48 2.07 -13.37
N LEU A 232 1.46 1.92 -14.70
CA LEU A 232 2.50 1.20 -15.44
C LEU A 232 3.41 2.21 -16.14
N VAL A 233 4.68 2.26 -15.76
CA VAL A 233 5.71 3.04 -16.45
C VAL A 233 6.25 2.24 -17.61
N VAL A 234 6.24 2.83 -18.81
CA VAL A 234 6.59 2.16 -20.07
C VAL A 234 7.67 2.90 -20.86
N GLY A 235 8.10 4.06 -20.40
CA GLY A 235 9.11 4.84 -21.09
C GLY A 235 9.49 6.12 -20.35
N TYR A 236 10.44 6.84 -20.92
CA TYR A 236 10.85 8.17 -20.48
C TYR A 236 11.40 8.98 -21.66
N ASP A 237 11.39 10.30 -21.51
CA ASP A 237 11.95 11.26 -22.44
C ASP A 237 12.68 12.36 -21.66
N ASP A 238 14.01 12.33 -21.66
CA ASP A 238 14.85 13.27 -20.91
C ASP A 238 14.75 14.69 -21.46
N ALA A 239 14.50 14.85 -22.77
CA ALA A 239 14.35 16.18 -23.38
C ALA A 239 13.06 16.87 -22.91
N LYS A 240 12.04 16.09 -22.57
CA LYS A 240 10.79 16.58 -21.98
C LYS A 240 10.79 16.56 -20.45
N GLY A 241 11.67 15.78 -19.82
CA GLY A 241 11.67 15.59 -18.37
C GLY A 241 10.49 14.76 -17.87
N VAL A 242 10.05 13.75 -18.64
CA VAL A 242 8.83 12.97 -18.34
C VAL A 242 9.04 11.47 -18.34
N PHE A 243 8.28 10.78 -17.50
CA PHE A 243 7.94 9.37 -17.69
C PHE A 243 6.70 9.26 -18.59
N ILE A 244 6.67 8.20 -19.39
CA ILE A 244 5.53 7.80 -20.22
C ILE A 244 4.87 6.61 -19.51
N THR A 245 3.59 6.74 -19.20
CA THR A 245 2.84 5.75 -18.42
C THR A 245 1.60 5.25 -19.14
N TYR A 246 1.15 4.06 -18.75
CA TYR A 246 -0.16 3.52 -19.08
C TYR A 246 -0.97 3.52 -17.79
N ASP A 247 -1.94 4.44 -17.71
CA ASP A 247 -2.77 4.65 -16.53
C ASP A 247 -4.16 4.07 -16.79
N SER A 248 -4.65 3.22 -15.88
CA SER A 248 -5.96 2.56 -16.05
C SER A 248 -7.16 3.49 -15.88
N TYR A 249 -6.93 4.71 -15.39
CA TYR A 249 -7.91 5.79 -15.25
C TYR A 249 -7.77 6.84 -16.37
N ARG A 250 -6.53 7.23 -16.72
CA ARG A 250 -6.23 8.35 -17.64
C ARG A 250 -5.99 7.94 -19.09
N GLY A 251 -5.62 6.68 -19.35
CA GLY A 251 -5.34 6.18 -20.70
C GLY A 251 -3.87 5.80 -20.93
N PRO A 252 -3.54 5.30 -22.12
CA PRO A 252 -2.16 5.00 -22.51
C PRO A 252 -1.37 6.28 -22.81
N ASP A 253 -0.04 6.14 -22.81
CA ASP A 253 0.91 7.21 -23.17
C ASP A 253 0.70 8.52 -22.38
N TYR A 254 0.29 8.40 -21.13
CA TYR A 254 0.14 9.55 -20.25
C TYR A 254 1.52 10.04 -19.80
N GLU A 255 1.82 11.31 -20.01
CA GLU A 255 3.12 11.90 -19.65
C GLU A 255 3.04 12.53 -18.25
N LEU A 256 3.97 12.15 -17.38
CA LEU A 256 4.16 12.73 -16.05
C LEU A 256 5.57 13.30 -15.95
N THR A 257 5.71 14.54 -15.48
CA THR A 257 7.05 15.08 -15.17
C THR A 257 7.71 14.24 -14.08
N TYR A 258 9.04 14.15 -14.09
CA TYR A 258 9.78 13.40 -13.07
C TYR A 258 9.42 13.86 -11.65
N ASP A 259 9.31 15.17 -11.43
CA ASP A 259 8.92 15.74 -10.13
C ASP A 259 7.50 15.36 -9.71
N ALA A 260 6.53 15.42 -10.63
CA ALA A 260 5.14 15.06 -10.32
C ALA A 260 5.01 13.56 -10.02
N PHE A 261 5.76 12.73 -10.77
CA PHE A 261 5.82 11.30 -10.53
C PHE A 261 6.43 11.00 -9.15
N ALA A 262 7.60 11.56 -8.85
CA ALA A 262 8.29 11.38 -7.56
C ALA A 262 7.48 11.92 -6.38
N TYR A 263 6.70 13.00 -6.58
CA TYR A 263 5.78 13.51 -5.55
C TYR A 263 4.75 12.47 -5.14
N ASP A 264 4.04 11.89 -6.11
CA ASP A 264 2.98 10.91 -5.86
C ASP A 264 3.54 9.55 -5.43
N TRP A 265 4.67 9.11 -6.01
CA TRP A 265 5.27 7.79 -5.77
C TRP A 265 5.76 7.60 -4.34
N ARG A 266 6.30 8.67 -3.74
CA ARG A 266 6.71 8.71 -2.32
C ARG A 266 5.65 8.19 -1.36
N ALA A 267 4.37 8.39 -1.65
CA ALA A 267 3.31 7.95 -0.75
C ALA A 267 3.32 6.43 -0.49
N PHE A 268 4.03 5.65 -1.31
CA PHE A 268 4.17 4.20 -1.21
C PHE A 268 5.63 3.75 -1.10
N ASN A 269 6.49 4.56 -0.48
CA ASN A 269 7.90 4.20 -0.21
C ASN A 269 8.68 3.84 -1.48
N ASP A 270 8.38 4.54 -2.57
CA ASP A 270 8.98 4.34 -3.90
C ASP A 270 8.91 2.86 -4.33
N LEU A 271 7.76 2.25 -4.07
CA LEU A 271 7.44 0.87 -4.40
C LEU A 271 7.40 0.66 -5.92
N PHE A 272 8.15 -0.33 -6.39
CA PHE A 272 8.09 -0.79 -7.76
C PHE A 272 7.88 -2.30 -7.83
N LEU A 273 7.16 -2.73 -8.86
CA LEU A 273 6.82 -4.12 -9.12
C LEU A 273 7.08 -4.45 -10.59
N ILE A 274 7.62 -5.64 -10.83
CA ILE A 274 8.08 -6.09 -12.13
C ILE A 274 7.55 -7.51 -12.35
N PRO A 275 6.42 -7.66 -13.05
CA PRO A 275 6.08 -8.91 -13.71
C PRO A 275 7.02 -9.14 -14.90
N TYR A 276 7.61 -10.32 -15.03
CA TYR A 276 8.59 -10.62 -16.09
C TYR A 276 8.43 -12.02 -16.68
N ASP A 277 8.88 -12.20 -17.92
CA ASP A 277 9.09 -13.54 -18.47
C ASP A 277 10.28 -14.21 -17.78
N LYS A 278 10.12 -15.43 -17.27
CA LYS A 278 11.18 -16.12 -16.51
C LYS A 278 12.45 -16.32 -17.32
N SER A 279 12.39 -16.33 -18.66
CA SER A 279 13.57 -16.41 -19.52
C SER A 279 14.53 -15.23 -19.35
N VAL A 280 14.06 -14.07 -18.88
CA VAL A 280 14.87 -12.86 -18.68
C VAL A 280 15.24 -12.60 -17.22
N GLU A 281 14.96 -13.55 -16.31
CA GLU A 281 15.18 -13.37 -14.86
C GLU A 281 16.63 -13.02 -14.52
N ALA A 282 17.60 -13.72 -15.11
CA ALA A 282 19.02 -13.44 -14.88
C ALA A 282 19.41 -12.03 -15.31
N ASN A 283 18.84 -11.53 -16.42
CA ASN A 283 19.06 -10.16 -16.87
C ASN A 283 18.41 -9.16 -15.90
N LEU A 284 17.18 -9.43 -15.46
CA LEU A 284 16.51 -8.58 -14.47
C LEU A 284 17.33 -8.43 -13.19
N MET A 285 17.86 -9.53 -12.63
CA MET A 285 18.67 -9.47 -11.42
C MET A 285 19.97 -8.69 -11.62
N ALA A 286 20.59 -8.77 -12.80
CA ALA A 286 21.76 -7.98 -13.14
C ALA A 286 21.44 -6.48 -13.24
N VAL A 287 20.32 -6.13 -13.88
CA VAL A 287 19.86 -4.74 -14.04
C VAL A 287 19.45 -4.12 -12.72
N LEU A 288 18.80 -4.88 -11.83
CA LEU A 288 18.44 -4.44 -10.48
C LEU A 288 19.65 -4.16 -9.60
N GLY A 289 20.80 -4.80 -9.87
CA GLY A 289 21.99 -4.63 -9.04
C GLY A 289 21.67 -4.87 -7.55
N PRO A 290 21.97 -3.92 -6.64
CA PRO A 290 21.68 -4.07 -5.22
C PRO A 290 20.20 -4.28 -4.88
N TRP A 291 19.25 -3.74 -5.67
CA TRP A 291 17.81 -3.96 -5.45
C TRP A 291 17.37 -5.42 -5.65
N ALA A 292 18.21 -6.27 -6.26
CA ALA A 292 17.94 -7.70 -6.33
C ALA A 292 17.82 -8.32 -4.91
N ASP A 293 18.56 -7.80 -3.93
CA ASP A 293 18.40 -8.16 -2.51
C ASP A 293 17.28 -7.32 -1.86
N ALA A 294 16.25 -8.01 -1.37
CA ALA A 294 15.14 -7.37 -0.68
C ALA A 294 15.58 -6.60 0.57
N ASN A 295 16.48 -7.17 1.37
CA ASN A 295 16.95 -6.52 2.60
C ASN A 295 17.78 -5.26 2.30
N TRP A 296 18.55 -5.29 1.21
CA TRP A 296 19.24 -4.08 0.76
C TRP A 296 18.24 -3.00 0.34
N SER A 297 17.24 -3.36 -0.46
CA SER A 297 16.18 -2.44 -0.90
C SER A 297 15.41 -1.83 0.27
N TYR A 298 15.09 -2.61 1.32
CA TYR A 298 14.38 -2.10 2.48
C TYR A 298 15.23 -1.13 3.31
N ARG A 299 16.53 -1.40 3.46
CA ARG A 299 17.47 -0.46 4.10
C ARG A 299 17.66 0.80 3.27
N HIS A 300 17.77 0.68 1.96
CA HIS A 300 17.90 1.83 1.08
C HIS A 300 16.65 2.72 1.12
N ALA A 301 15.46 2.13 1.08
CA ALA A 301 14.19 2.85 1.26
C ALA A 301 14.10 3.55 2.62
N LEU A 302 14.58 2.89 3.69
CA LEU A 302 14.68 3.49 5.02
C LEU A 302 15.59 4.73 5.02
N GLU A 303 16.78 4.64 4.41
CA GLU A 303 17.73 5.75 4.32
C GLU A 303 17.14 6.95 3.58
N ILE A 304 16.47 6.73 2.44
CA ILE A 304 15.77 7.77 1.69
C ILE A 304 14.71 8.43 2.57
N ALA A 305 13.81 7.63 3.14
CA ALA A 305 12.71 8.15 3.96
C ALA A 305 13.22 8.94 5.18
N GLN A 306 14.29 8.47 5.85
CA GLN A 306 14.92 9.17 6.97
C GLN A 306 15.50 10.52 6.54
N GLN A 307 16.16 10.61 5.39
CA GLN A 307 16.65 11.89 4.86
C GLN A 307 15.50 12.84 4.56
N GLU A 308 14.41 12.34 3.98
CA GLU A 308 13.21 13.12 3.70
C GLU A 308 12.53 13.64 4.98
N THR A 309 12.58 12.90 6.10
CA THR A 309 12.04 13.41 7.37
C THR A 309 12.73 14.69 7.88
N GLN A 310 13.94 14.98 7.39
CA GLN A 310 14.71 16.16 7.80
C GLN A 310 14.46 17.38 6.91
N THR A 311 13.86 17.20 5.73
CA THR A 311 13.79 18.24 4.69
C THR A 311 12.38 18.54 4.23
N LEU A 312 11.46 17.59 4.33
CA LEU A 312 10.08 17.76 3.88
C LEU A 312 9.19 18.37 4.95
N GLU A 313 8.06 18.92 4.50
CA GLU A 313 7.02 19.48 5.36
C GLU A 313 5.62 18.99 4.94
N GLY A 314 4.61 19.27 5.76
CA GLY A 314 3.21 19.02 5.45
C GLY A 314 2.91 17.55 5.12
N GLN A 315 2.10 17.32 4.08
CA GLN A 315 1.68 15.98 3.66
C GLN A 315 2.88 15.11 3.23
N ALA A 316 3.90 15.71 2.62
CA ALA A 316 5.08 14.97 2.18
C ALA A 316 5.90 14.46 3.37
N LEU A 317 6.02 15.25 4.44
CA LEU A 317 6.63 14.82 5.71
C LEU A 317 5.84 13.68 6.38
N PHE A 318 4.49 13.73 6.31
CA PHE A 318 3.66 12.61 6.76
C PHE A 318 4.04 11.31 6.03
N PHE A 319 4.13 11.35 4.69
CA PHE A 319 4.51 10.17 3.91
C PHE A 319 5.93 9.70 4.21
N ALA A 320 6.90 10.61 4.38
CA ALA A 320 8.27 10.25 4.76
C ALA A 320 8.31 9.46 6.09
N TRP A 321 7.62 9.94 7.14
CA TRP A 321 7.53 9.18 8.39
C TRP A 321 6.78 7.86 8.26
N PHE A 322 5.73 7.82 7.44
CA PHE A 322 5.02 6.58 7.15
C PHE A 322 5.95 5.57 6.45
N ASN A 323 6.77 6.03 5.51
CA ASN A 323 7.76 5.23 4.79
C ASN A 323 8.87 4.70 5.70
N VAL A 324 9.37 5.51 6.65
CA VAL A 324 10.28 5.03 7.70
C VAL A 324 9.65 3.85 8.45
N GLY A 325 8.38 3.99 8.85
CA GLY A 325 7.62 2.91 9.48
C GLY A 325 7.47 1.67 8.59
N THR A 326 7.15 1.86 7.31
CA THR A 326 6.99 0.76 6.34
C THR A 326 8.31 0.01 6.16
N SER A 327 9.43 0.70 5.98
CA SER A 327 10.74 0.07 5.82
C SER A 327 11.15 -0.72 7.08
N HIS A 328 10.96 -0.16 8.28
CA HIS A 328 11.22 -0.89 9.53
C HIS A 328 10.35 -2.15 9.69
N VAL A 329 9.07 -2.13 9.28
CA VAL A 329 8.22 -3.34 9.28
C VAL A 329 8.84 -4.45 8.45
N TRP A 330 9.31 -4.13 7.24
CA TRP A 330 9.92 -5.10 6.33
C TRP A 330 11.32 -5.56 6.77
N LEU A 331 11.99 -4.77 7.61
CA LEU A 331 13.22 -5.16 8.33
C LEU A 331 12.95 -5.90 9.65
N HIS A 332 11.67 -6.10 10.01
CA HIS A 332 11.22 -6.68 11.28
C HIS A 332 11.62 -5.89 12.54
N GLU A 333 11.85 -4.60 12.39
CA GLU A 333 12.21 -3.63 13.44
C GLU A 333 10.93 -2.96 13.99
N TYR A 334 10.03 -3.78 14.55
CA TYR A 334 8.64 -3.36 14.82
C TYR A 334 8.48 -2.25 15.86
N VAL A 335 9.42 -2.12 16.81
CA VAL A 335 9.40 -1.04 17.80
C VAL A 335 9.73 0.30 17.14
N ASP A 336 10.78 0.34 16.33
CA ASP A 336 11.18 1.52 15.56
C ASP A 336 10.09 1.89 14.53
N ALA A 337 9.48 0.89 13.89
CA ALA A 337 8.32 1.09 13.03
C ALA A 337 7.17 1.76 13.77
N ALA A 338 6.83 1.28 14.98
CA ALA A 338 5.74 1.84 15.76
C ALA A 338 6.00 3.31 16.13
N HIS A 339 7.24 3.66 16.48
CA HIS A 339 7.63 5.04 16.73
C HIS A 339 7.52 5.93 15.48
N ALA A 340 7.96 5.44 14.33
CA ALA A 340 7.83 6.18 13.07
C ALA A 340 6.35 6.42 12.69
N TYR A 341 5.50 5.41 12.86
CA TYR A 341 4.06 5.59 12.66
C TYR A 341 3.43 6.54 13.67
N ASP A 342 3.87 6.55 14.94
CA ASP A 342 3.40 7.54 15.92
C ASP A 342 3.69 8.97 15.42
N GLN A 343 4.89 9.22 14.87
CA GLN A 343 5.24 10.52 14.26
C GLN A 343 4.35 10.84 13.06
N ALA A 344 4.13 9.87 12.17
CA ALA A 344 3.24 10.04 11.04
C ALA A 344 1.81 10.42 11.48
N PHE A 345 1.22 9.71 12.44
CA PHE A 345 -0.13 10.03 12.92
C PHE A 345 -0.20 11.35 13.70
N ALA A 346 0.86 11.74 14.43
CA ALA A 346 0.96 13.05 15.06
C ALA A 346 0.99 14.19 14.03
N LEU A 347 1.67 14.00 12.90
CA LEU A 347 1.67 14.94 11.77
C LEU A 347 0.33 14.96 11.06
N TYR A 348 -0.28 13.79 10.83
CA TYR A 348 -1.61 13.68 10.22
C TYR A 348 -2.65 14.53 10.95
N ALA A 349 -2.64 14.51 12.29
CA ALA A 349 -3.53 15.32 13.13
C ALA A 349 -3.38 16.84 12.90
N GLN A 350 -2.19 17.28 12.49
CA GLN A 350 -1.85 18.69 12.26
C GLN A 350 -2.10 19.13 10.81
N LEU A 351 -2.20 18.19 9.86
CA LEU A 351 -2.49 18.51 8.45
C LEU A 351 -3.85 19.20 8.31
N PRO A 352 -3.98 20.16 7.36
CA PRO A 352 -5.28 20.66 6.94
C PRO A 352 -6.19 19.50 6.53
N GLU A 353 -7.48 19.54 6.92
CA GLU A 353 -8.42 18.44 6.67
C GLU A 353 -8.45 18.00 5.20
N LYS A 354 -8.40 18.95 4.26
CA LYS A 354 -8.40 18.70 2.81
C LYS A 354 -7.16 17.95 2.30
N GLU A 355 -6.05 18.01 3.04
CA GLU A 355 -4.75 17.42 2.69
C GLU A 355 -4.52 16.09 3.40
N ARG A 356 -5.41 15.68 4.30
CA ARG A 356 -5.25 14.41 5.02
C ARG A 356 -5.46 13.21 4.09
N PRO A 357 -4.48 12.31 3.93
CA PRO A 357 -4.63 11.09 3.16
C PRO A 357 -5.42 10.03 3.95
N TRP A 358 -6.70 10.31 4.22
CA TRP A 358 -7.54 9.52 5.13
C TRP A 358 -7.79 8.07 4.67
N ARG A 359 -7.47 7.75 3.41
CA ARG A 359 -7.52 6.38 2.86
C ARG A 359 -6.21 5.61 3.02
N MET A 360 -5.19 6.15 3.68
CA MET A 360 -3.87 5.51 3.79
C MET A 360 -3.96 4.06 4.27
N MET A 361 -4.78 3.81 5.31
CA MET A 361 -5.00 2.47 5.88
C MET A 361 -5.81 1.53 4.99
N TRP A 362 -6.35 1.99 3.87
CA TRP A 362 -6.97 1.11 2.86
C TRP A 362 -5.91 0.40 2.03
N TYR A 363 -4.72 1.00 1.91
CA TYR A 363 -3.67 0.51 1.02
C TYR A 363 -2.48 -0.08 1.77
N GLN A 364 -2.17 0.43 2.97
CA GLN A 364 -0.99 0.04 3.72
C GLN A 364 -1.36 -0.48 5.12
N THR A 365 -0.97 -1.73 5.39
CA THR A 365 -1.26 -2.43 6.66
C THR A 365 -0.11 -2.37 7.67
N GLY A 366 1.02 -1.75 7.29
CA GLY A 366 2.24 -1.66 8.10
C GLY A 366 2.03 -1.20 9.56
N PRO A 367 1.18 -0.19 9.86
CA PRO A 367 0.89 0.20 11.23
C PRO A 367 0.32 -0.93 12.10
N TYR A 368 -0.49 -1.84 11.53
CA TYR A 368 -1.02 -2.99 12.27
C TYR A 368 0.09 -3.96 12.68
N PHE A 369 1.02 -4.26 11.76
CA PHE A 369 2.19 -5.09 12.06
C PHE A 369 3.03 -4.45 13.17
N ALA A 370 3.38 -3.17 13.01
CA ALA A 370 4.22 -2.45 13.95
C ALA A 370 3.63 -2.44 15.37
N TYR A 371 2.37 -2.03 15.52
CA TYR A 371 1.73 -1.99 16.83
C TYR A 371 1.49 -3.39 17.40
N TYR A 372 1.12 -4.38 16.59
CA TYR A 372 0.89 -5.74 17.09
C TYR A 372 2.18 -6.38 17.61
N TYR A 373 3.24 -6.37 16.80
CA TYR A 373 4.51 -7.03 17.14
C TYR A 373 5.34 -6.26 18.17
N SER A 374 5.02 -4.98 18.44
CA SER A 374 5.54 -4.22 19.59
C SER A 374 4.68 -4.37 20.86
N GLY A 375 3.63 -5.20 20.85
CA GLY A 375 2.77 -5.45 22.00
C GLY A 375 1.72 -4.36 22.27
N ARG A 376 1.56 -3.40 21.37
CA ARG A 376 0.58 -2.30 21.45
C ARG A 376 -0.78 -2.74 20.89
N TYR A 377 -1.36 -3.80 21.46
CA TYR A 377 -2.60 -4.39 20.96
C TYR A 377 -3.79 -3.43 20.98
N GLN A 378 -3.90 -2.57 22.00
CA GLN A 378 -4.98 -1.58 22.06
C GLN A 378 -4.89 -0.57 20.91
N ASP A 379 -3.68 -0.21 20.47
CA ASP A 379 -3.49 0.68 19.33
C ASP A 379 -3.92 0.02 18.02
N VAL A 380 -3.68 -1.27 17.85
CA VAL A 380 -4.22 -2.04 16.71
C VAL A 380 -5.75 -2.03 16.73
N ILE A 381 -6.37 -2.30 17.88
CA ILE A 381 -7.83 -2.31 18.03
C ILE A 381 -8.42 -0.94 17.69
N ASN A 382 -7.83 0.13 18.23
CA ASN A 382 -8.28 1.51 18.02
C ASN A 382 -8.12 1.92 16.55
N LEU A 383 -6.95 1.65 15.94
CA LEU A 383 -6.67 2.02 14.56
C LEU A 383 -7.60 1.28 13.60
N ALA A 384 -7.76 -0.03 13.76
CA ALA A 384 -8.64 -0.82 12.91
C ALA A 384 -10.12 -0.43 13.08
N THR A 385 -10.55 -0.13 14.31
CA THR A 385 -11.92 0.36 14.56
C THR A 385 -12.15 1.71 13.90
N SER A 386 -11.25 2.68 14.10
CA SER A 386 -11.37 3.99 13.45
C SER A 386 -11.37 3.89 11.92
N THR A 387 -10.52 3.02 11.35
CA THR A 387 -10.46 2.79 9.91
C THR A 387 -11.78 2.25 9.38
N LEU A 388 -12.33 1.20 10.02
CA LEU A 388 -13.60 0.59 9.60
C LEU A 388 -14.79 1.54 9.81
N ASP A 389 -14.81 2.30 10.91
CA ASP A 389 -15.86 3.27 11.21
C ASP A 389 -15.86 4.46 10.24
N ALA A 390 -14.68 4.89 9.77
CA ALA A 390 -14.54 5.94 8.76
C ALA A 390 -15.18 5.53 7.42
N MET A 391 -15.12 4.24 7.05
CA MET A 391 -15.54 3.78 5.73
C MET A 391 -17.06 3.82 5.55
N SER A 392 -17.52 4.25 4.38
CA SER A 392 -18.93 4.07 3.97
C SER A 392 -19.34 2.61 3.87
N GLU A 393 -18.38 1.74 3.55
CA GLU A 393 -18.52 0.29 3.50
C GLU A 393 -17.32 -0.33 4.22
N PRO A 394 -17.48 -0.87 5.43
CA PRO A 394 -16.40 -1.49 6.18
C PRO A 394 -16.10 -2.88 5.60
N ILE A 395 -15.20 -2.92 4.62
CA ILE A 395 -14.93 -4.11 3.79
C ILE A 395 -13.45 -4.49 3.71
N LEU A 396 -12.58 -3.89 4.52
CA LEU A 396 -11.16 -4.23 4.57
C LEU A 396 -10.95 -5.45 5.47
N GLU A 397 -10.80 -6.62 4.87
CA GLU A 397 -10.57 -7.87 5.60
C GLU A 397 -9.33 -7.81 6.49
N GLU A 398 -8.28 -7.10 6.09
CA GLU A 398 -7.04 -6.99 6.85
C GLU A 398 -7.27 -6.22 8.14
N SER A 399 -8.11 -5.18 8.11
CA SER A 399 -8.46 -4.43 9.31
C SER A 399 -9.24 -5.30 10.31
N TYR A 400 -10.17 -6.13 9.82
CA TYR A 400 -10.86 -7.12 10.66
C TYR A 400 -9.89 -8.18 11.21
N TYR A 401 -9.00 -8.71 10.37
CA TYR A 401 -8.01 -9.70 10.78
C TYR A 401 -7.06 -9.18 11.86
N TRP A 402 -6.50 -7.99 11.67
CA TRP A 402 -5.57 -7.39 12.63
C TRP A 402 -6.27 -7.02 13.93
N ARG A 403 -7.50 -6.51 13.86
CA ARG A 403 -8.31 -6.28 15.07
C ARG A 403 -8.61 -7.58 15.80
N ALA A 404 -9.01 -8.64 15.10
CA ALA A 404 -9.22 -9.96 15.71
C ALA A 404 -7.97 -10.48 16.44
N ARG A 405 -6.80 -10.39 15.81
CA ARG A 405 -5.54 -10.80 16.45
C ARG A 405 -5.26 -10.03 17.73
N ALA A 406 -5.48 -8.71 17.71
CA ALA A 406 -5.23 -7.86 18.85
C ALA A 406 -6.27 -8.04 19.96
N GLU A 407 -7.55 -8.23 19.61
CA GLU A 407 -8.63 -8.57 20.53
C GLU A 407 -8.35 -9.88 21.26
N GLU A 408 -7.91 -10.91 20.54
CA GLU A 408 -7.48 -12.18 21.16
C GLU A 408 -6.33 -11.97 22.14
N ALA A 409 -5.32 -11.17 21.75
CA ALA A 409 -4.16 -10.89 22.60
C ALA A 409 -4.52 -10.15 23.91
N VAL A 410 -5.64 -9.44 23.96
CA VAL A 410 -6.16 -8.80 25.18
C VAL A 410 -7.31 -9.58 25.84
N GLY A 411 -7.51 -10.84 25.46
CA GLY A 411 -8.49 -11.75 26.07
C GLY A 411 -9.94 -11.53 25.62
N GLN A 412 -10.18 -10.76 24.56
CA GLN A 412 -11.52 -10.49 24.00
C GLN A 412 -11.92 -11.55 22.96
N HIS A 413 -11.88 -12.82 23.36
CA HIS A 413 -12.00 -13.98 22.47
C HIS A 413 -13.24 -13.97 21.55
N GLN A 414 -14.41 -13.64 22.10
CA GLN A 414 -15.65 -13.63 21.30
C GLN A 414 -15.60 -12.56 20.20
N ARG A 415 -15.03 -11.39 20.49
CA ARG A 415 -14.89 -10.32 19.49
C ARG A 415 -13.90 -10.74 18.39
N ALA A 416 -12.79 -11.36 18.80
CA ALA A 416 -11.80 -11.90 17.86
C ALA A 416 -12.41 -12.93 16.90
N LEU A 417 -13.26 -13.83 17.41
CA LEU A 417 -13.99 -14.79 16.58
C LEU A 417 -14.91 -14.10 15.55
N ASP A 418 -15.64 -13.06 15.96
CA ASP A 418 -16.57 -12.35 15.10
C ASP A 418 -15.85 -11.59 13.98
N ASP A 419 -14.74 -10.93 14.32
CA ASP A 419 -13.90 -10.25 13.33
C ASP A 419 -13.17 -11.24 12.41
N ALA A 420 -12.65 -12.36 12.92
CA ALA A 420 -12.02 -13.40 12.10
C ALA A 420 -13.01 -14.02 11.11
N ARG A 421 -14.27 -14.26 11.53
CA ARG A 421 -15.36 -14.68 10.63
C ARG A 421 -15.65 -13.62 9.58
N LYS A 422 -15.62 -12.35 9.96
CA LYS A 422 -15.88 -11.24 9.03
C LYS A 422 -14.79 -11.13 7.97
N ALA A 423 -13.52 -11.26 8.36
CA ALA A 423 -12.38 -11.24 7.43
C ALA A 423 -12.51 -12.32 6.35
N VAL A 424 -12.77 -13.59 6.74
CA VAL A 424 -12.92 -14.68 5.77
C VAL A 424 -14.21 -14.61 4.96
N GLN A 425 -15.26 -13.98 5.49
CA GLN A 425 -16.48 -13.70 4.73
C GLN A 425 -16.22 -12.68 3.61
N LEU A 426 -15.44 -11.63 3.91
CA LEU A 426 -15.08 -10.60 2.95
C LEU A 426 -14.14 -11.15 1.89
N ASN A 427 -13.13 -11.93 2.29
CA ASN A 427 -12.20 -12.56 1.36
C ASN A 427 -12.06 -14.06 1.68
N PRO A 428 -12.78 -14.93 0.97
CA PRO A 428 -12.69 -16.37 1.15
C PRO A 428 -11.32 -16.96 0.80
N HIS A 429 -10.47 -16.24 0.06
CA HIS A 429 -9.11 -16.64 -0.29
C HIS A 429 -8.07 -16.12 0.70
N PHE A 430 -8.47 -15.36 1.72
CA PHE A 430 -7.57 -14.79 2.72
C PHE A 430 -7.08 -15.87 3.70
N GLY A 431 -6.01 -16.56 3.29
CA GLY A 431 -5.37 -17.66 4.05
C GLY A 431 -5.07 -17.32 5.51
N PRO A 432 -4.46 -16.15 5.82
CA PRO A 432 -4.22 -15.74 7.21
C PRO A 432 -5.51 -15.67 8.05
N GLY A 433 -6.61 -15.19 7.49
CA GLY A 433 -7.92 -15.14 8.15
C GLY A 433 -8.45 -16.52 8.51
N TRP A 434 -8.38 -17.47 7.58
CA TRP A 434 -8.78 -18.86 7.84
C TRP A 434 -7.88 -19.57 8.85
N SER A 435 -6.58 -19.25 8.87
CA SER A 435 -5.68 -19.76 9.89
C SER A 435 -6.07 -19.26 11.27
N LEU A 436 -6.29 -17.95 11.41
CA LEU A 436 -6.71 -17.34 12.68
C LEU A 436 -8.04 -17.89 13.17
N LEU A 437 -9.05 -17.96 12.29
CA LEU A 437 -10.38 -18.45 12.65
C LEU A 437 -10.32 -19.89 13.20
N ARG A 438 -9.55 -20.78 12.57
CA ARG A 438 -9.37 -22.15 13.05
C ARG A 438 -8.67 -22.21 14.40
N THR A 439 -7.62 -21.39 14.60
CA THR A 439 -6.92 -21.30 15.88
C THR A 439 -7.88 -20.85 17.00
N LEU A 440 -8.68 -19.82 16.75
CA LEU A 440 -9.64 -19.32 17.74
C LEU A 440 -10.74 -20.36 18.04
N GLN A 441 -11.25 -21.06 17.03
CA GLN A 441 -12.27 -22.10 17.23
C GLN A 441 -11.76 -23.35 17.97
N GLY A 442 -10.47 -23.67 17.83
CA GLY A 442 -9.84 -24.83 18.47
C GLY A 442 -9.26 -24.57 19.86
N GLY A 443 -9.18 -23.30 20.28
CA GLY A 443 -8.61 -22.89 21.57
C GLY A 443 -9.61 -22.67 22.70
N GLY A 444 -10.86 -23.13 22.53
CA GLY A 444 -11.97 -22.96 23.50
C GLY A 444 -12.10 -24.07 24.53
#